data_AF-A0AAV5SNL8-F1
#
_entry.id   AF-A0AAV5SNL8-F1
#
_cell.length_a   1.000
_cell.length_b   1.000
_cell.length_c   1.000
_cell.angle_alpha   90.00
_cell.angle_beta   90.00
_cell.angle_gamma   90.00
#
_symmetry.space_group_name_H-M   'P 1'
#
loop_
_entity.id
_entity.type
_entity.pdbx_description
1 polymer ?
#
loop_
_entity_poly.entity_id
_entity_poly.type
_entity_poly.pdbx_seq_one_letter_code
_entity_poly.pdbx_strand_id
1 'polypeptide(L)'
;MAKLVALIFLAVCILGVDSLVCQLGYNVTVGDHCYKIQYIEHGLEKADAKERCAKENAILPSIHSEEDNADLLAARDLQCLNCFAFLGIACTEEGKLGWGDGSPLDYTHFWPGSFLPSCDPKTFETTDDFIFTDKGYWRDFADGSSVGALICQQVNQDYGCGDFDEVDDQCYKVFGNKRMQFNDAENYCQEIGGHLASLHDDKTSDFIRRSAVSQGVVEPIFIGLERMASGDFEWTDGSKPDYINFASSDGSCAVLHTESTLGFWTAEACDVPKPFVCERKNGTGYDNVNYEV
;
A
#
# COMPACT_ATOMS: atom_id res chain seq x y z
N MET A 1 50.94 -16.75 30.59
CA MET A 1 49.65 -16.17 30.99
C MET A 1 49.00 -15.58 29.74
N ALA A 2 47.77 -16.03 29.45
CA ALA A 2 46.77 -15.56 28.47
C ALA A 2 47.19 -15.28 27.00
N LYS A 3 46.78 -16.18 26.10
CA LYS A 3 46.63 -15.89 24.65
C LYS A 3 45.34 -15.07 24.46
N LEU A 4 45.46 -13.91 23.84
CA LEU A 4 44.34 -13.05 23.45
C LEU A 4 43.72 -13.61 22.16
N VAL A 5 42.53 -14.21 22.26
CA VAL A 5 41.71 -14.58 21.10
C VAL A 5 40.89 -13.35 20.74
N ALA A 6 41.22 -12.72 19.61
CA ALA A 6 40.41 -11.64 19.05
C ALA A 6 39.14 -12.28 18.43
N LEU A 7 38.00 -12.13 19.11
CA LEU A 7 36.68 -12.36 18.53
C LEU A 7 36.40 -11.23 17.54
N ILE A 8 36.55 -11.52 16.25
CA ILE A 8 35.98 -10.71 15.18
C ILE A 8 34.47 -10.96 15.23
N PHE A 9 33.74 -10.05 15.85
CA PHE A 9 32.30 -9.94 15.62
C PHE A 9 32.12 -9.46 14.19
N LEU A 10 31.81 -10.39 13.28
CA LEU A 10 31.14 -10.05 12.03
C LEU A 10 29.84 -9.36 12.43
N ALA A 11 29.79 -8.04 12.30
CA ALA A 11 28.55 -7.30 12.24
C ALA A 11 27.81 -7.84 11.01
N VAL A 12 26.94 -8.81 11.23
CA VAL A 12 25.86 -9.10 10.29
C VAL A 12 25.02 -7.82 10.31
N CYS A 13 25.20 -6.96 9.31
CA CYS A 13 24.15 -6.04 8.91
C CYS A 13 22.96 -6.92 8.59
N ILE A 14 22.09 -7.12 9.58
CA ILE A 14 20.70 -7.42 9.31
C ILE A 14 20.21 -6.09 8.71
N LEU A 15 20.43 -5.92 7.40
CA LEU A 15 19.54 -5.07 6.63
C LEU A 15 18.17 -5.66 6.95
N GLY A 16 17.37 -4.88 7.67
CA GLY A 16 15.98 -5.23 7.90
C GLY A 16 15.43 -5.67 6.55
N VAL A 17 14.77 -6.81 6.53
CA VAL A 17 13.95 -7.15 5.37
C VAL A 17 12.98 -5.98 5.28
N ASP A 18 13.17 -5.09 4.30
CA ASP A 18 12.19 -4.06 3.99
C ASP A 18 10.89 -4.83 3.82
N SER A 19 10.02 -4.74 4.84
CA SER A 19 8.80 -5.53 4.83
C SER A 19 8.02 -5.07 3.62
N LEU A 20 7.77 -5.98 2.66
CA LEU A 20 6.98 -5.65 1.48
C LEU A 20 5.67 -5.00 1.93
N VAL A 21 5.50 -3.73 1.58
CA VAL A 21 4.30 -2.96 1.91
C VAL A 21 3.47 -2.78 0.66
N CYS A 22 2.35 -3.50 0.59
CA CYS A 22 1.40 -3.34 -0.50
C CYS A 22 0.52 -2.11 -0.26
N GLN A 23 0.38 -1.29 -1.29
CA GLN A 23 -0.57 -0.18 -1.35
C GLN A 23 -1.99 -0.72 -1.23
N LEU A 24 -2.87 0.06 -0.60
CA LEU A 24 -4.28 -0.29 -0.51
C LEU A 24 -4.88 -0.60 -1.90
N GLY A 25 -5.52 -1.76 -2.02
CA GLY A 25 -6.07 -2.27 -3.28
C GLY A 25 -5.13 -3.21 -4.04
N TYR A 26 -3.83 -3.26 -3.70
CA TYR A 26 -2.88 -4.25 -4.20
C TYR A 26 -2.86 -5.48 -3.27
N ASN A 27 -3.96 -6.22 -3.31
CA ASN A 27 -4.25 -7.29 -2.34
C ASN A 27 -3.62 -8.65 -2.70
N VAL A 28 -2.86 -8.72 -3.79
CA VAL A 28 -2.24 -9.95 -4.27
C VAL A 28 -0.73 -9.82 -4.12
N THR A 29 -0.13 -10.63 -3.26
CA THR A 29 1.33 -10.67 -3.08
C THR A 29 1.90 -11.87 -3.82
N VAL A 30 2.88 -11.63 -4.69
CA VAL A 30 3.60 -12.66 -5.44
C VAL A 30 5.08 -12.33 -5.41
N GLY A 31 5.89 -13.23 -4.82
CA GLY A 31 7.29 -12.94 -4.52
C GLY A 31 7.42 -11.66 -3.68
N ASP A 32 8.30 -10.76 -4.11
CA ASP A 32 8.51 -9.45 -3.48
C ASP A 32 7.65 -8.34 -4.15
N HIS A 33 6.54 -8.67 -4.78
CA HIS A 33 5.71 -7.71 -5.53
C HIS A 33 4.24 -7.75 -5.09
N CYS A 34 3.59 -6.59 -5.18
CA CYS A 34 2.18 -6.41 -4.90
C CYS A 34 1.42 -6.14 -6.19
N TYR A 35 0.26 -6.80 -6.36
CA TYR A 35 -0.56 -6.74 -7.56
C TYR A 35 -2.00 -6.39 -7.24
N LYS A 36 -2.62 -5.66 -8.17
CA LYS A 36 -4.04 -5.36 -8.20
C LYS A 36 -4.63 -5.95 -9.46
N ILE A 37 -5.70 -6.72 -9.32
CA ILE A 37 -6.38 -7.42 -10.43
C ILE A 37 -7.78 -6.85 -10.58
N GLN A 38 -8.13 -6.40 -11.80
CA GLN A 38 -9.43 -5.85 -12.13
C GLN A 38 -9.96 -6.48 -13.43
N TYR A 39 -11.27 -6.71 -13.51
CA TYR A 39 -11.92 -7.29 -14.68
C TYR A 39 -12.62 -6.23 -15.53
N ILE A 40 -12.49 -6.33 -16.85
CA ILE A 40 -12.90 -5.30 -17.80
C ILE A 40 -13.97 -5.85 -18.74
N GLU A 41 -15.15 -5.23 -18.74
CA GLU A 41 -16.29 -5.68 -19.56
C GLU A 41 -16.16 -5.33 -21.06
N HIS A 42 -15.51 -4.21 -21.38
CA HIS A 42 -15.48 -3.66 -22.75
C HIS A 42 -14.15 -3.84 -23.50
N GLY A 43 -13.32 -4.78 -23.05
CA GLY A 43 -11.97 -4.94 -23.58
C GLY A 43 -11.05 -3.78 -23.17
N LEU A 44 -9.76 -4.08 -23.03
CA LEU A 44 -8.73 -3.12 -22.70
C LEU A 44 -7.55 -3.28 -23.65
N GLU A 45 -7.11 -2.21 -24.30
CA GLU A 45 -5.88 -2.20 -25.10
C GLU A 45 -4.65 -1.92 -24.21
N LYS A 46 -3.44 -2.26 -24.68
CA LYS A 46 -2.23 -2.17 -23.85
C LYS A 46 -1.88 -0.73 -23.47
N ALA A 47 -2.09 0.23 -24.38
CA ALA A 47 -1.85 1.64 -24.09
C ALA A 47 -2.71 2.13 -22.92
N ASP A 48 -4.00 1.81 -22.94
CA ASP A 48 -4.94 2.13 -21.86
C ASP A 48 -4.59 1.37 -20.56
N ALA A 49 -4.16 0.11 -20.66
CA ALA A 49 -3.72 -0.67 -19.51
C ALA A 49 -2.51 -0.02 -18.82
N LYS A 50 -1.49 0.38 -19.61
CA LYS A 50 -0.32 1.12 -19.12
C LYS A 50 -0.73 2.44 -18.47
N GLU A 51 -1.61 3.22 -19.10
CA GLU A 51 -2.08 4.50 -18.55
C GLU A 51 -2.80 4.31 -17.21
N ARG A 52 -3.65 3.28 -17.09
CA ARG A 52 -4.38 2.99 -15.85
C ARG A 52 -3.47 2.58 -14.71
N CYS A 53 -2.49 1.71 -14.94
CA CYS A 53 -1.51 1.38 -13.89
C CYS A 53 -0.68 2.61 -13.52
N ALA A 54 -0.24 3.41 -14.49
CA ALA A 54 0.57 4.59 -14.23
C ALA A 54 -0.15 5.65 -13.37
N LYS A 55 -1.48 5.77 -13.45
CA LYS A 55 -2.28 6.66 -12.59
C LYS A 55 -2.21 6.29 -11.10
N GLU A 56 -1.86 5.05 -10.79
CA GLU A 56 -1.69 4.53 -9.43
C GLU A 56 -0.19 4.35 -9.08
N ASN A 57 0.72 4.98 -9.82
CA ASN A 57 2.18 4.77 -9.73
C ASN A 57 2.59 3.28 -9.80
N ALA A 58 1.91 2.55 -10.68
CA ALA A 58 2.11 1.15 -10.93
C ALA A 58 2.41 0.88 -12.41
N ILE A 59 2.84 -0.34 -12.70
CA ILE A 59 3.27 -0.79 -14.01
C ILE A 59 2.57 -2.11 -14.37
N LEU A 60 2.73 -2.57 -15.62
CA LEU A 60 2.29 -3.90 -16.00
C LEU A 60 3.19 -4.98 -15.33
N PRO A 61 2.66 -6.19 -15.07
CA PRO A 61 3.30 -7.18 -14.22
C PRO A 61 4.58 -7.78 -14.80
N SER A 62 5.58 -7.97 -13.95
CA SER A 62 6.75 -8.83 -14.09
C SER A 62 6.53 -10.17 -13.38
N ILE A 63 7.21 -11.22 -13.83
CA ILE A 63 7.08 -12.58 -13.27
C ILE A 63 8.47 -13.23 -13.33
N HIS A 64 9.01 -13.60 -12.16
CA HIS A 64 10.42 -13.99 -12.01
C HIS A 64 10.62 -15.47 -11.72
N SER A 65 9.55 -16.23 -11.51
CA SER A 65 9.65 -17.65 -11.23
C SER A 65 8.41 -18.44 -11.65
N GLU A 66 8.54 -19.77 -11.66
CA GLU A 66 7.39 -20.66 -11.84
C GLU A 66 6.36 -20.53 -10.71
N GLU A 67 6.84 -20.28 -9.49
CA GLU A 67 6.01 -20.03 -8.32
C GLU A 67 5.24 -18.72 -8.49
N ASP A 68 5.92 -17.64 -8.91
CA ASP A 68 5.29 -16.34 -9.16
C ASP A 68 4.16 -16.46 -10.20
N ASN A 69 4.45 -17.18 -11.29
CA ASN A 69 3.51 -17.41 -12.36
C ASN A 69 2.29 -18.20 -11.88
N ALA A 70 2.49 -19.19 -11.02
CA ALA A 70 1.42 -20.01 -10.46
C ALA A 70 0.57 -19.22 -9.45
N ASP A 71 1.20 -18.43 -8.59
CA ASP A 71 0.52 -17.61 -7.58
C ASP A 71 -0.32 -16.49 -8.23
N LEU A 72 0.24 -15.79 -9.22
CA LEU A 72 -0.50 -14.78 -9.96
C LEU A 72 -1.68 -15.39 -10.75
N LEU A 73 -1.54 -16.62 -11.25
CA LEU A 73 -2.65 -17.36 -11.87
C LEU A 73 -3.73 -17.71 -10.84
N ALA A 74 -3.33 -18.23 -9.67
CA ALA A 74 -4.23 -18.66 -8.61
C ALA A 74 -5.02 -17.49 -7.98
N ALA A 75 -4.44 -16.29 -7.96
CA ALA A 75 -5.08 -15.09 -7.45
C ALA A 75 -6.20 -14.54 -8.34
N ARG A 76 -6.37 -15.06 -9.56
CA ARG A 76 -7.38 -14.58 -10.51
C ARG A 76 -8.70 -15.31 -10.33
N ASP A 77 -9.77 -14.54 -10.17
CA ASP A 77 -11.15 -14.96 -10.41
C ASP A 77 -11.41 -15.13 -11.92
N LEU A 78 -11.46 -16.38 -12.39
CA LEU A 78 -11.61 -16.71 -13.81
C LEU A 78 -13.08 -16.73 -14.28
N GLN A 79 -13.97 -16.01 -13.61
CA GLN A 79 -15.38 -15.89 -14.01
C GLN A 79 -15.60 -15.00 -15.24
N CYS A 80 -14.57 -14.33 -15.77
CA CYS A 80 -14.70 -13.39 -16.88
C CYS A 80 -14.50 -14.03 -18.27
N LEU A 81 -15.16 -13.49 -19.29
CA LEU A 81 -14.90 -13.84 -20.69
C LEU A 81 -13.60 -13.17 -21.14
N ASN A 82 -12.63 -13.93 -21.64
CA ASN A 82 -11.33 -13.44 -22.11
C ASN A 82 -10.47 -12.78 -21.02
N CYS A 83 -10.26 -13.46 -19.88
CA CYS A 83 -9.51 -12.92 -18.74
C CYS A 83 -8.02 -12.64 -18.99
N PHE A 84 -7.53 -12.66 -20.23
CA PHE A 84 -6.15 -12.33 -20.52
C PHE A 84 -5.78 -10.97 -19.93
N ALA A 85 -4.50 -10.78 -19.62
CA ALA A 85 -3.97 -9.52 -19.12
C ALA A 85 -2.65 -9.23 -19.84
N PHE A 86 -2.31 -7.97 -20.06
CA PHE A 86 -1.00 -7.64 -20.63
C PHE A 86 0.12 -7.86 -19.62
N LEU A 87 1.27 -8.32 -20.12
CA LEU A 87 2.52 -8.45 -19.38
C LEU A 87 3.37 -7.19 -19.55
N GLY A 88 4.21 -6.92 -18.55
CA GLY A 88 5.17 -5.81 -18.53
C GLY A 88 6.47 -6.07 -19.27
N ILE A 89 6.53 -7.05 -20.19
CA ILE A 89 7.75 -7.31 -20.97
C ILE A 89 8.10 -6.03 -21.75
N ALA A 90 9.35 -5.60 -21.60
CA ALA A 90 9.84 -4.35 -22.15
C ALA A 90 11.29 -4.52 -22.66
N CYS A 91 11.76 -3.48 -23.33
CA CYS A 91 13.17 -3.36 -23.69
C CYS A 91 13.84 -2.35 -22.75
N THR A 92 14.95 -2.78 -22.18
CA THR A 92 15.85 -1.95 -21.38
C THR A 92 16.52 -0.88 -22.23
N GLU A 93 17.09 0.14 -21.60
CA GLU A 93 17.83 1.20 -22.29
C GLU A 93 19.05 0.66 -23.06
N GLU A 94 19.60 -0.49 -22.65
CA GLU A 94 20.66 -1.21 -23.36
C GLU A 94 20.16 -2.04 -24.55
N GLY A 95 18.86 -1.97 -24.88
CA GLY A 95 18.24 -2.71 -25.98
C GLY A 95 18.11 -4.21 -25.73
N LYS A 96 18.11 -4.63 -24.45
CA LYS A 96 17.89 -6.03 -24.04
C LYS A 96 16.47 -6.23 -23.54
N LEU A 97 15.93 -7.43 -23.70
CA LEU A 97 14.66 -7.80 -23.09
C LEU A 97 14.77 -7.80 -21.58
N GLY A 98 13.74 -7.25 -20.95
CA GLY A 98 13.56 -7.22 -19.51
C GLY A 98 12.09 -6.94 -19.20
N TRP A 99 11.86 -6.40 -18.02
CA TRP A 99 10.55 -5.98 -17.56
C TRP A 99 10.46 -4.46 -17.41
N GLY A 100 9.24 -3.94 -17.34
CA GLY A 100 8.97 -2.52 -17.18
C GLY A 100 9.45 -1.93 -15.84
N ASP A 101 9.74 -2.77 -14.84
CA ASP A 101 10.39 -2.37 -13.57
C ASP A 101 11.92 -2.29 -13.66
N GLY A 102 12.50 -2.60 -14.83
CA GLY A 102 13.95 -2.63 -15.06
C GLY A 102 14.64 -3.93 -14.66
N SER A 103 13.91 -4.90 -14.11
CA SER A 103 14.43 -6.23 -13.80
C SER A 103 14.71 -7.05 -15.09
N PRO A 104 15.62 -8.04 -15.03
CA PRO A 104 15.93 -8.87 -16.19
C PRO A 104 14.80 -9.87 -16.51
N LEU A 105 14.67 -10.25 -17.78
CA LEU A 105 13.82 -11.37 -18.19
C LEU A 105 14.53 -12.70 -17.86
N ASP A 106 14.43 -13.12 -16.60
CA ASP A 106 15.11 -14.28 -16.01
C ASP A 106 14.24 -15.55 -15.94
N TYR A 107 12.92 -15.40 -16.07
CA TYR A 107 11.95 -16.46 -16.19
C TYR A 107 11.04 -16.24 -17.40
N THR A 108 10.58 -17.35 -18.00
CA THR A 108 9.65 -17.31 -19.14
C THR A 108 8.70 -18.49 -19.12
N HIS A 109 7.41 -18.24 -19.41
CA HIS A 109 6.39 -19.29 -19.55
C HIS A 109 5.63 -19.20 -20.88
N PHE A 110 6.35 -19.00 -21.99
CA PHE A 110 5.74 -18.87 -23.31
C PHE A 110 5.00 -20.15 -23.74
N TRP A 111 3.84 -19.96 -24.37
CA TRP A 111 3.07 -21.04 -24.97
C TRP A 111 3.93 -21.74 -26.05
N PRO A 112 3.97 -23.08 -26.10
CA PRO A 112 4.75 -23.78 -27.12
C PRO A 112 4.38 -23.36 -28.55
N GLY A 113 5.33 -22.75 -29.26
CA GLY A 113 5.15 -22.27 -30.63
C GLY A 113 4.64 -20.84 -30.79
N SER A 114 4.54 -20.06 -29.69
CA SER A 114 4.32 -18.61 -29.78
C SER A 114 5.54 -17.90 -30.37
N PHE A 115 5.33 -16.70 -30.91
CA PHE A 115 6.45 -15.82 -31.20
C PHE A 115 7.11 -15.37 -29.89
N LEU A 116 8.42 -15.31 -29.89
CA LEU A 116 9.20 -14.85 -28.73
C LEU A 116 9.42 -13.34 -28.85
N PRO A 117 9.40 -12.60 -27.74
CA PRO A 117 9.70 -11.17 -27.75
C PRO A 117 11.10 -10.92 -28.32
N SER A 118 11.24 -9.80 -29.00
CA SER A 118 12.54 -9.22 -29.35
C SER A 118 12.45 -7.70 -29.29
N CYS A 119 13.59 -7.05 -29.15
CA CYS A 119 13.67 -5.59 -29.14
C CYS A 119 13.86 -5.07 -30.56
N ASP A 120 13.00 -4.15 -30.99
CA ASP A 120 13.21 -3.40 -32.21
C ASP A 120 14.43 -2.46 -32.00
N PRO A 121 15.49 -2.59 -32.82
CA PRO A 121 16.72 -1.82 -32.65
C PRO A 121 16.57 -0.32 -32.98
N LYS A 122 15.44 0.11 -33.52
CA LYS A 122 15.14 1.51 -33.85
C LYS A 122 14.24 2.18 -32.83
N THR A 123 13.21 1.48 -32.36
CA THR A 123 12.23 2.05 -31.41
C THR A 123 12.56 1.74 -29.96
N PHE A 124 13.40 0.73 -29.69
CA PHE A 124 13.61 0.18 -28.35
C PHE A 124 12.29 -0.28 -27.71
N GLU A 125 11.36 -0.76 -28.53
CA GLU A 125 10.10 -1.37 -28.10
C GLU A 125 10.11 -2.87 -28.39
N THR A 126 9.22 -3.62 -27.72
CA THR A 126 9.01 -5.03 -28.04
C THR A 126 8.34 -5.16 -29.40
N THR A 127 8.66 -6.21 -30.15
CA THR A 127 8.11 -6.45 -31.50
C THR A 127 6.60 -6.68 -31.54
N ASP A 128 6.02 -7.15 -30.44
CA ASP A 128 4.59 -7.38 -30.27
C ASP A 128 4.19 -7.09 -28.82
N ASP A 129 2.87 -7.11 -28.58
CA ASP A 129 2.32 -7.18 -27.25
C ASP A 129 2.31 -8.60 -26.71
N PHE A 130 2.48 -8.74 -25.39
CA PHE A 130 2.52 -10.03 -24.72
C PHE A 130 1.47 -10.08 -23.64
N ILE A 131 0.74 -11.19 -23.58
CA ILE A 131 -0.34 -11.40 -22.63
C ILE A 131 -0.10 -12.62 -21.74
N PHE A 132 -0.62 -12.53 -20.52
CA PHE A 132 -0.79 -13.62 -19.57
C PHE A 132 -2.17 -14.24 -19.77
N THR A 133 -2.22 -15.51 -20.14
CA THR A 133 -3.46 -16.22 -20.45
C THR A 133 -4.20 -16.69 -19.20
N ASP A 134 -5.46 -17.10 -19.34
CA ASP A 134 -6.26 -17.76 -18.30
C ASP A 134 -5.72 -19.13 -17.86
N LYS A 135 -4.68 -19.64 -18.52
CA LYS A 135 -3.97 -20.89 -18.19
C LYS A 135 -2.55 -20.69 -17.69
N GLY A 136 -2.13 -19.44 -17.48
CA GLY A 136 -0.79 -19.12 -16.97
C GLY A 136 0.33 -19.10 -18.00
N TYR A 137 0.03 -19.29 -19.29
CA TYR A 137 1.01 -19.17 -20.37
C TYR A 137 1.12 -17.75 -20.89
N TRP A 138 2.29 -17.41 -21.44
CA TRP A 138 2.56 -16.14 -22.09
C TRP A 138 2.53 -16.31 -23.60
N ARG A 139 2.04 -15.32 -24.35
CA ARG A 139 2.05 -15.39 -25.82
C ARG A 139 2.03 -14.01 -26.45
N ASP A 140 2.48 -13.96 -27.70
CA ASP A 140 2.28 -12.82 -28.57
C ASP A 140 0.78 -12.54 -28.77
N PHE A 141 0.49 -11.25 -28.90
CA PHE A 141 -0.84 -10.71 -29.06
C PHE A 141 -0.78 -9.59 -30.08
N ALA A 142 -1.69 -9.63 -31.05
CA ALA A 142 -1.69 -8.66 -32.13
C ALA A 142 -1.98 -7.25 -31.61
N ASP A 143 -1.22 -6.27 -32.08
CA ASP A 143 -1.41 -4.87 -31.74
C ASP A 143 -2.86 -4.41 -31.96
N GLY A 144 -3.36 -3.56 -31.06
CA GLY A 144 -4.74 -3.07 -31.07
C GLY A 144 -5.80 -4.12 -30.68
N SER A 145 -5.38 -5.30 -30.23
CA SER A 145 -6.30 -6.28 -29.64
C SER A 145 -6.57 -5.96 -28.17
N SER A 146 -7.73 -6.40 -27.68
CA SER A 146 -8.18 -6.09 -26.32
C SER A 146 -8.21 -7.32 -25.40
N VAL A 147 -7.91 -7.10 -24.13
CA VAL A 147 -7.94 -8.10 -23.06
C VAL A 147 -9.06 -7.83 -22.05
N GLY A 148 -9.49 -8.84 -21.29
CA GLY A 148 -10.59 -8.74 -20.32
C GLY A 148 -10.15 -8.54 -18.87
N ALA A 149 -8.85 -8.44 -18.59
CA ALA A 149 -8.34 -8.15 -17.25
C ALA A 149 -7.21 -7.11 -17.28
N LEU A 150 -7.16 -6.28 -16.25
CA LEU A 150 -6.06 -5.39 -15.93
C LEU A 150 -5.35 -5.94 -14.69
N ILE A 151 -4.05 -6.18 -14.82
CA ILE A 151 -3.18 -6.48 -13.69
C ILE A 151 -2.16 -5.34 -13.62
N CYS A 152 -2.10 -4.68 -12.47
CA CYS A 152 -1.07 -3.68 -12.18
C CYS A 152 -0.17 -4.21 -11.07
N GLN A 153 1.13 -4.05 -11.26
CA GLN A 153 2.17 -4.28 -10.27
C GLN A 153 2.59 -2.95 -9.67
N GLN A 154 2.56 -2.87 -8.35
CA GLN A 154 3.10 -1.73 -7.64
C GLN A 154 4.61 -1.66 -7.85
N VAL A 155 5.13 -0.46 -8.12
CA VAL A 155 6.57 -0.25 -8.14
C VAL A 155 7.06 -0.33 -6.69
N ASN A 156 8.06 -1.18 -6.40
CA ASN A 156 8.69 -1.23 -5.08
C ASN A 156 9.50 0.05 -4.86
N GLN A 157 8.82 1.10 -4.43
CA GLN A 157 9.40 2.38 -4.06
C GLN A 157 9.16 2.58 -2.56
N ASP A 158 10.13 3.13 -1.85
CA ASP A 158 9.88 3.65 -0.50
C ASP A 158 9.01 4.89 -0.64
N TYR A 159 7.72 4.72 -0.36
CA TYR A 159 6.71 5.77 -0.45
C TYR A 159 6.75 6.73 0.75
N GLY A 160 7.58 6.45 1.75
CA GLY A 160 7.65 7.25 2.97
C GLY A 160 6.27 7.43 3.61
N CYS A 161 5.98 8.65 4.06
CA CYS A 161 4.67 9.05 4.57
C CYS A 161 3.75 9.72 3.54
N GLY A 162 4.21 10.02 2.33
CA GLY A 162 3.46 10.82 1.36
C GLY A 162 3.07 12.18 1.97
N ASP A 163 1.77 12.47 1.99
CA ASP A 163 1.18 13.69 2.56
C ASP A 163 0.86 13.62 4.07
N PHE A 164 1.36 12.58 4.76
CA PHE A 164 1.32 12.43 6.22
C PHE A 164 2.62 12.93 6.83
N ASP A 165 2.57 13.34 8.09
CA ASP A 165 3.75 13.73 8.84
C ASP A 165 4.39 12.51 9.54
N GLU A 166 5.71 12.37 9.43
CA GLU A 166 6.46 11.25 10.02
C GLU A 166 6.85 11.49 11.49
N VAL A 167 6.64 10.48 12.34
CA VAL A 167 7.13 10.37 13.71
C VAL A 167 7.51 8.92 14.01
N ASP A 168 8.79 8.66 14.31
CA ASP A 168 9.32 7.35 14.73
C ASP A 168 8.88 6.18 13.83
N ASP A 169 9.11 6.31 12.52
CA ASP A 169 8.75 5.33 11.48
C ASP A 169 7.24 5.05 11.35
N GLN A 170 6.40 5.95 11.87
CA GLN A 170 4.95 5.97 11.68
C GLN A 170 4.54 7.31 11.08
N CYS A 171 3.44 7.30 10.34
CA CYS A 171 2.95 8.47 9.61
C CYS A 171 1.58 8.87 10.14
N TYR A 172 1.37 10.16 10.39
CA TYR A 172 0.15 10.69 10.98
C TYR A 172 -0.45 11.82 10.15
N LYS A 173 -1.78 11.87 10.04
CA LYS A 173 -2.47 12.99 9.40
C LYS A 173 -3.75 13.36 10.12
N VAL A 174 -3.82 14.62 10.53
CA VAL A 174 -5.02 15.21 11.13
C VAL A 174 -5.96 15.67 10.03
N PHE A 175 -7.21 15.20 10.07
CA PHE A 175 -8.29 15.61 9.18
C PHE A 175 -9.17 16.66 9.85
N GLY A 176 -8.61 17.86 10.06
CA GLY A 176 -9.24 18.94 10.83
C GLY A 176 -10.50 19.58 10.22
N ASN A 177 -10.68 19.43 8.91
CA ASN A 177 -11.82 19.99 8.16
C ASN A 177 -12.99 19.01 7.98
N LYS A 178 -12.81 17.72 8.28
CA LYS A 178 -13.86 16.68 8.21
C LYS A 178 -14.41 16.42 9.60
N ARG A 179 -15.69 16.05 9.68
CA ARG A 179 -16.31 15.55 10.92
C ARG A 179 -17.05 14.25 10.59
N MET A 180 -16.67 13.19 11.26
CA MET A 180 -17.20 11.84 11.05
C MET A 180 -17.51 11.21 12.40
N GLN A 181 -18.49 10.31 12.45
CA GLN A 181 -18.67 9.44 13.61
C GLN A 181 -17.46 8.51 13.73
N PHE A 182 -17.21 7.95 14.92
CA PHE A 182 -16.01 7.16 15.18
C PHE A 182 -15.80 6.05 14.14
N ASN A 183 -16.83 5.22 13.90
CA ASN A 183 -16.75 4.13 12.92
C ASN A 183 -16.55 4.63 11.49
N ASP A 184 -17.17 5.75 11.12
CA ASP A 184 -16.98 6.34 9.79
C ASP A 184 -15.55 6.88 9.63
N ALA A 185 -14.97 7.45 10.69
CA ALA A 185 -13.60 7.94 10.70
C ALA A 185 -12.58 6.79 10.64
N GLU A 186 -12.80 5.70 11.38
CA GLU A 186 -12.01 4.47 11.29
C GLU A 186 -12.07 3.87 9.89
N ASN A 187 -13.27 3.71 9.32
CA ASN A 187 -13.43 3.23 7.95
C ASN A 187 -12.69 4.13 6.96
N TYR A 188 -12.76 5.46 7.14
CA TYR A 188 -12.03 6.40 6.29
C TYR A 188 -10.51 6.23 6.42
N CYS A 189 -9.98 6.01 7.63
CA CYS A 189 -8.56 5.72 7.83
C CYS A 189 -8.14 4.40 7.17
N GLN A 190 -8.98 3.36 7.26
CA GLN A 190 -8.77 2.07 6.57
C GLN A 190 -8.79 2.21 5.05
N GLU A 191 -9.71 3.03 4.52
CA GLU A 191 -9.79 3.39 3.10
C GLU A 191 -8.58 4.17 2.57
N ILE A 192 -7.72 4.70 3.45
CA ILE A 192 -6.46 5.36 3.07
C ILE A 192 -5.22 4.60 3.59
N GLY A 193 -5.39 3.31 3.87
CA GLY A 193 -4.30 2.38 4.19
C GLY A 193 -3.79 2.45 5.63
N GLY A 194 -4.62 2.91 6.56
CA GLY A 194 -4.25 3.12 7.95
C GLY A 194 -5.38 2.79 8.93
N HIS A 195 -5.25 3.30 10.15
CA HIS A 195 -6.26 3.22 11.21
C HIS A 195 -6.42 4.59 11.86
N LEU A 196 -7.44 4.80 12.68
CA LEU A 196 -7.40 5.92 13.62
C LEU A 196 -6.17 5.79 14.51
N ALA A 197 -5.50 6.91 14.80
CA ALA A 197 -4.17 6.88 15.40
C ALA A 197 -4.13 6.22 16.78
N SER A 198 -3.15 5.33 16.97
CA SER A 198 -2.74 4.75 18.24
C SER A 198 -1.64 5.59 18.87
N LEU A 199 -1.74 5.83 20.18
CA LEU A 199 -0.84 6.71 20.92
C LEU A 199 -0.12 5.90 21.99
N HIS A 200 1.18 5.68 21.80
CA HIS A 200 2.00 4.83 22.68
C HIS A 200 2.99 5.61 23.55
N ASP A 201 3.09 6.92 23.38
CA ASP A 201 3.95 7.78 24.18
C ASP A 201 3.51 9.24 24.17
N ASP A 202 4.08 10.00 25.11
CA ASP A 202 3.86 11.45 25.22
C ASP A 202 4.29 12.18 23.93
N LYS A 203 5.37 11.74 23.28
CA LYS A 203 5.95 12.45 22.12
C LYS A 203 4.96 12.47 20.94
N THR A 204 4.38 11.33 20.62
CA THR A 204 3.41 11.12 19.54
C THR A 204 2.11 11.86 19.86
N SER A 205 1.60 11.73 21.10
CA SER A 205 0.41 12.45 21.55
C SER A 205 0.59 13.98 21.43
N ASP A 206 1.76 14.49 21.84
CA ASP A 206 2.06 15.92 21.79
C ASP A 206 2.30 16.41 20.35
N PHE A 207 2.88 15.57 19.49
CA PHE A 207 3.02 15.85 18.06
C PHE A 207 1.66 16.04 17.39
N ILE A 208 0.77 15.05 17.51
CA ILE A 208 -0.58 15.10 16.90
C ILE A 208 -1.35 16.31 17.42
N ARG A 209 -1.29 16.57 18.73
CA ARG A 209 -1.92 17.75 19.34
C ARG A 209 -1.44 19.05 18.70
N ARG A 210 -0.12 19.22 18.54
CA ARG A 210 0.46 20.42 17.92
C ARG A 210 0.12 20.51 16.43
N SER A 211 0.11 19.39 15.70
CA SER A 211 -0.31 19.35 14.30
C SER A 211 -1.76 19.84 14.16
N ALA A 212 -2.67 19.32 14.98
CA ALA A 212 -4.07 19.75 15.00
C ALA A 212 -4.23 21.24 15.31
N VAL A 213 -3.56 21.75 16.34
CA VAL A 213 -3.59 23.19 16.71
C VAL A 213 -3.03 24.05 15.57
N SER A 214 -1.97 23.61 14.89
CA SER A 214 -1.37 24.36 13.78
C SER A 214 -2.32 24.52 12.58
N GLN A 215 -3.25 23.57 12.43
CA GLN A 215 -4.34 23.60 11.44
C GLN A 215 -5.58 24.37 11.91
N GLY A 216 -5.55 24.96 13.12
CA GLY A 216 -6.69 25.66 13.73
C GLY A 216 -7.77 24.74 14.31
N VAL A 217 -7.46 23.46 14.56
CA VAL A 217 -8.40 22.49 15.15
C VAL A 217 -8.40 22.65 16.67
N VAL A 218 -9.42 23.34 17.18
CA VAL A 218 -9.57 23.66 18.61
C VAL A 218 -10.57 22.76 19.35
N GLU A 219 -11.24 21.87 18.62
CA GLU A 219 -12.16 20.87 19.17
C GLU A 219 -11.45 19.51 19.39
N PRO A 220 -11.98 18.63 20.25
CA PRO A 220 -11.40 17.30 20.47
C PRO A 220 -11.46 16.46 19.19
N ILE A 221 -10.41 15.69 18.93
CA ILE A 221 -10.30 14.84 17.74
C ILE A 221 -10.36 13.36 18.13
N PHE A 222 -10.99 12.51 17.31
CA PHE A 222 -10.95 11.07 17.51
C PHE A 222 -9.53 10.51 17.32
N ILE A 223 -9.19 9.59 18.21
CA ILE A 223 -8.02 8.69 18.17
C ILE A 223 -8.53 7.25 18.22
N GLY A 224 -7.74 6.26 17.84
CA GLY A 224 -8.21 4.89 17.59
C GLY A 224 -8.54 4.04 18.82
N LEU A 225 -8.80 4.63 19.99
CA LEU A 225 -9.04 3.87 21.22
C LEU A 225 -10.54 3.79 21.51
N GLU A 226 -11.09 2.57 21.56
CA GLU A 226 -12.50 2.34 21.85
C GLU A 226 -12.73 1.34 22.99
N ARG A 227 -13.88 1.47 23.65
CA ARG A 227 -14.33 0.58 24.71
C ARG A 227 -15.06 -0.63 24.11
N MET A 228 -14.49 -1.79 24.31
CA MET A 228 -15.06 -3.06 23.90
C MET A 228 -16.21 -3.49 24.81
N ALA A 229 -17.00 -4.48 24.35
CA ALA A 229 -18.10 -5.05 25.14
C ALA A 229 -17.63 -5.71 26.46
N SER A 230 -16.35 -6.08 26.56
CA SER A 230 -15.71 -6.53 27.81
C SER A 230 -15.61 -5.43 28.86
N GLY A 231 -15.70 -4.16 28.44
CA GLY A 231 -15.46 -2.98 29.25
C GLY A 231 -14.04 -2.44 29.15
N ASP A 232 -13.11 -3.16 28.53
CA ASP A 232 -11.72 -2.72 28.34
C ASP A 232 -11.58 -1.79 27.13
N PHE A 233 -10.53 -0.96 27.13
CA PHE A 233 -10.18 -0.12 25.97
C PHE A 233 -9.15 -0.81 25.09
N GLU A 234 -9.37 -0.81 23.79
CA GLU A 234 -8.50 -1.43 22.78
C GLU A 234 -8.27 -0.46 21.61
N TRP A 235 -7.09 -0.51 21.00
CA TRP A 235 -6.79 0.25 19.79
C TRP A 235 -7.36 -0.44 18.55
N THR A 236 -7.92 0.32 17.61
CA THR A 236 -8.54 -0.21 16.38
C THR A 236 -7.52 -0.85 15.43
N ASP A 237 -6.24 -0.47 15.53
CA ASP A 237 -5.13 -1.09 14.81
C ASP A 237 -4.67 -2.44 15.40
N GLY A 238 -5.21 -2.83 16.57
CA GLY A 238 -4.89 -4.05 17.30
C GLY A 238 -3.59 -3.98 18.12
N SER A 239 -2.95 -2.81 18.21
CA SER A 239 -1.80 -2.60 19.08
C SER A 239 -2.18 -2.69 20.56
N LYS A 240 -1.17 -2.87 21.42
CA LYS A 240 -1.42 -3.01 22.86
C LYS A 240 -1.69 -1.64 23.49
N PRO A 241 -2.70 -1.49 24.35
CA PRO A 241 -2.93 -0.26 25.12
C PRO A 241 -1.92 -0.15 26.27
N ASP A 242 -0.66 0.14 25.95
CA ASP A 242 0.47 0.23 26.87
C ASP A 242 0.74 1.65 27.39
N TYR A 243 0.07 2.65 26.82
CA TYR A 243 0.07 4.04 27.25
C TYR A 243 -1.37 4.53 27.39
N ILE A 244 -1.67 5.16 28.54
CA ILE A 244 -3.01 5.65 28.86
C ILE A 244 -2.89 7.05 29.45
N ASN A 245 -3.60 8.01 28.84
CA ASN A 245 -3.59 9.41 29.26
C ASN A 245 -4.99 10.01 29.47
N PHE A 246 -5.92 9.21 30.00
CA PHE A 246 -7.30 9.67 30.25
C PHE A 246 -7.39 10.70 31.39
N ALA A 247 -8.08 11.81 31.13
CA ALA A 247 -8.65 12.67 32.15
C ALA A 247 -10.03 12.16 32.63
N SER A 248 -10.81 11.54 31.74
CA SER A 248 -12.07 10.86 32.05
C SER A 248 -12.32 9.73 31.05
N SER A 249 -12.90 8.62 31.51
CA SER A 249 -13.22 7.46 30.68
C SER A 249 -14.72 7.15 30.67
N ASP A 250 -15.60 8.14 30.85
CA ASP A 250 -17.03 7.90 31.05
C ASP A 250 -17.82 7.57 29.76
N GLY A 251 -17.17 7.61 28.60
CA GLY A 251 -17.71 7.20 27.30
C GLY A 251 -17.10 5.92 26.72
N SER A 252 -17.23 5.77 25.40
CA SER A 252 -16.76 4.58 24.68
C SER A 252 -15.69 4.88 23.64
N CYS A 253 -15.67 6.07 23.02
CA CYS A 253 -14.68 6.39 21.99
C CYS A 253 -13.77 7.52 22.47
N ALA A 254 -12.46 7.30 22.45
CA ALA A 254 -11.51 8.25 22.97
C ALA A 254 -11.30 9.43 22.01
N VAL A 255 -11.17 10.62 22.59
CA VAL A 255 -10.76 11.83 21.89
C VAL A 255 -9.55 12.46 22.57
N LEU A 256 -8.64 12.99 21.76
CA LEU A 256 -7.53 13.83 22.19
C LEU A 256 -7.97 15.29 22.19
N HIS A 257 -7.83 15.97 23.33
CA HIS A 257 -8.12 17.40 23.44
C HIS A 257 -6.94 18.24 22.95
N THR A 258 -7.20 19.17 22.03
CA THR A 258 -6.16 19.95 21.36
C THR A 258 -5.76 21.23 22.13
N GLU A 259 -6.73 21.92 22.74
CA GLU A 259 -6.51 23.19 23.46
C GLU A 259 -6.70 23.13 24.98
N SER A 260 -7.73 22.43 25.49
CA SER A 260 -8.30 22.69 26.81
C SER A 260 -7.67 21.90 27.96
N THR A 261 -6.94 20.82 27.68
CA THR A 261 -6.44 19.89 28.70
C THR A 261 -5.02 19.37 28.44
N LEU A 262 -4.14 20.16 27.82
CA LEU A 262 -2.71 19.80 27.63
C LEU A 262 -2.47 18.43 26.95
N GLY A 263 -3.41 17.92 26.15
CA GLY A 263 -3.27 16.63 25.47
C GLY A 263 -3.77 15.41 26.25
N PHE A 264 -4.56 15.60 27.32
CA PHE A 264 -5.29 14.50 27.93
C PHE A 264 -6.40 13.96 27.01
N TRP A 265 -6.76 12.70 27.22
CA TRP A 265 -7.84 12.04 26.50
C TRP A 265 -9.13 12.05 27.32
N THR A 266 -10.27 12.08 26.65
CA THR A 266 -11.54 11.72 27.28
C THR A 266 -12.27 10.69 26.45
N ALA A 267 -12.99 9.77 27.08
CA ALA A 267 -13.92 8.91 26.36
C ALA A 267 -15.26 9.63 26.21
N GLU A 268 -15.74 9.74 24.97
CA GLU A 268 -16.97 10.41 24.59
C GLU A 268 -17.91 9.47 23.80
N ALA A 269 -19.06 10.00 23.37
CA ALA A 269 -20.01 9.27 22.55
C ALA A 269 -19.49 9.12 21.11
N CYS A 270 -19.54 7.90 20.58
CA CYS A 270 -18.98 7.52 19.28
C CYS A 270 -19.77 8.07 18.08
N ASP A 271 -21.04 8.38 18.28
CA ASP A 271 -22.00 8.83 17.25
C ASP A 271 -21.99 10.35 17.04
N VAL A 272 -21.23 11.09 17.84
CA VAL A 272 -21.05 12.54 17.67
C VAL A 272 -19.93 12.79 16.67
N PRO A 273 -20.19 13.42 15.50
CA PRO A 273 -19.16 13.65 14.50
C PRO A 273 -18.06 14.60 14.99
N LYS A 274 -16.79 14.23 14.79
CA LYS A 274 -15.62 15.02 15.18
C LYS A 274 -14.53 14.95 14.12
N PRO A 275 -13.56 15.89 14.11
CA PRO A 275 -12.31 15.66 13.40
C PRO A 275 -11.59 14.46 13.98
N PHE A 276 -10.62 13.94 13.23
CA PHE A 276 -9.94 12.71 13.58
C PHE A 276 -8.52 12.73 13.03
N VAL A 277 -7.68 11.83 13.55
CA VAL A 277 -6.32 11.61 13.07
C VAL A 277 -6.18 10.17 12.61
N CYS A 278 -5.63 9.98 11.40
CA CYS A 278 -5.25 8.66 10.92
C CYS A 278 -3.77 8.43 11.12
N GLU A 279 -3.39 7.18 11.34
CA GLU A 279 -2.02 6.70 11.29
C GLU A 279 -1.84 5.64 10.20
N ARG A 280 -0.63 5.55 9.66
CA ARG A 280 -0.20 4.49 8.74
C ARG A 280 1.27 4.17 8.98
N LYS A 281 1.71 2.98 8.57
CA LYS A 281 3.13 2.61 8.63
C LYS A 281 3.96 3.45 7.67
N ASN A 282 5.19 3.81 8.04
CA ASN A 282 6.11 4.40 7.08
C ASN A 282 6.36 3.41 5.91
N GLY A 283 6.47 3.94 4.70
CA GLY A 283 6.52 3.19 3.45
C GLY A 283 5.14 2.85 2.84
N THR A 284 4.04 3.19 3.50
CA THR A 284 2.66 3.07 2.95
C THR A 284 2.15 4.36 2.29
N GLY A 285 2.96 5.43 2.29
CA GLY A 285 2.54 6.80 1.98
C GLY A 285 2.16 7.07 0.53
N TYR A 286 0.87 6.97 0.17
CA TYR A 286 0.43 7.44 -1.16
C TYR A 286 0.03 8.92 -1.13
N ASP A 287 0.62 9.74 -2.02
CA ASP A 287 0.13 11.08 -2.38
C ASP A 287 -1.18 10.95 -3.16
N ASN A 288 -2.31 10.80 -2.47
CA ASN A 288 -3.59 10.86 -3.14
C ASN A 288 -3.91 12.32 -3.49
N VAL A 289 -3.45 12.74 -4.67
CA VAL A 289 -4.00 13.89 -5.37
C VAL A 289 -5.46 13.54 -5.71
N ASN A 290 -6.38 14.11 -4.93
CA ASN A 290 -7.85 14.13 -5.09
C ASN A 290 -8.67 13.10 -4.27
N TYR A 291 -8.77 13.33 -2.96
CA TYR A 291 -10.03 13.10 -2.23
C TYR A 291 -10.70 14.44 -1.88
N GLU A 292 -10.86 15.30 -2.88
CA GLU A 292 -11.85 16.36 -2.82
C GLU A 292 -13.18 15.77 -3.31
N VAL A 293 -14.10 15.58 -2.37
CA VAL A 293 -15.54 15.44 -2.64
C VAL A 293 -16.13 16.84 -2.68
#